data_AF-A0A520HH11-F1
#
_entry.id   AF-A0A520HH11-F1
#
_cell.length_a   1.000
_cell.length_b   1.000
_cell.length_c   1.000
_cell.angle_alpha   90.00
_cell.angle_beta   90.00
_cell.angle_gamma   90.00
#
_symmetry.space_group_name_H-M   'P 1'
#
loop_
_entity.id
_entity.type
_entity.pdbx_description
1 polymer ?
#
loop_
_entity_poly.entity_id
_entity_poly.type
_entity_poly.pdbx_seq_one_letter_code
_entity_poly.pdbx_strand_id
1 'polypeptide(L)'
;MRRRELLIGGAAALALPAAARPAPSPILIDTPMTTPRWATLQRRLFDANAAACEAFYAKYVDAQDRLIVTERWGANDGPDDAAEATNDWELLHALGGSDRVLTLARRFWEGHLKQFTAARTVDVPIARAGMYHREFPVQMDWQHNAEGLTSFNLQGLSTPRDVALAARTRRFADFYTGRDPSAPNYDPARRMIRSLMNGSRGPMLRRATPLDWAGDPFDPTRFHMEHGERTYQETLDHYAEYGDVVGDNPLNLQATTLGLNAYALGLGERFRRWSLDYLDAWVERARANGGVIPSKIGLDGRIAADWWGGTYGWGFSPRVPQTGKRENRNRVSRSITAFMNGTLLTGDAAYIDVWRRQRAALEGHA
;
A
#
# COMPACT_ATOMS: atom_id res chain seq x y z
N MET A 1 7.05 1.37 -66.31
CA MET A 1 6.05 0.82 -65.35
C MET A 1 6.82 0.15 -64.20
N ARG A 2 6.41 0.38 -62.94
CA ARG A 2 6.95 -0.08 -61.63
C ARG A 2 7.95 0.91 -60.99
N ARG A 3 7.49 1.83 -60.11
CA ARG A 3 7.18 1.69 -58.66
C ARG A 3 8.38 1.22 -57.83
N ARG A 4 9.02 2.15 -57.12
CA ARG A 4 9.36 2.09 -55.68
C ARG A 4 10.22 3.31 -55.28
N GLU A 5 9.53 4.40 -55.00
CA GLU A 5 9.97 5.38 -53.99
C GLU A 5 9.30 5.00 -52.66
N LEU A 6 9.87 5.52 -51.57
CA LEU A 6 9.40 5.61 -50.18
C LEU A 6 10.13 4.75 -49.13
N LEU A 7 10.71 5.52 -48.19
CA LEU A 7 10.96 5.26 -46.77
C LEU A 7 12.34 4.72 -46.39
N ILE A 8 13.33 5.62 -46.43
CA ILE A 8 14.40 5.67 -45.43
C ILE A 8 14.36 7.08 -44.81
N GLY A 9 13.48 7.26 -43.84
CA GLY A 9 13.49 8.43 -42.95
C GLY A 9 13.84 7.94 -41.55
N GLY A 10 15.13 7.92 -41.24
CA GLY A 10 15.62 7.61 -39.89
C GLY A 10 15.15 8.70 -38.93
N ALA A 11 14.28 8.33 -38.00
CA ALA A 11 13.93 9.17 -36.87
C ALA A 11 15.13 9.20 -35.90
N ALA A 12 16.02 10.18 -36.09
CA ALA A 12 16.96 10.58 -35.05
C ALA A 12 16.17 11.25 -33.93
N ALA A 13 15.80 10.48 -32.91
CA ALA A 13 15.30 11.03 -31.66
C ALA A 13 16.44 11.84 -31.02
N LEU A 14 16.37 13.17 -31.15
CA LEU A 14 17.18 14.11 -30.40
C LEU A 14 16.88 13.90 -28.91
N ALA A 15 17.76 13.17 -28.23
CA ALA A 15 17.82 13.17 -26.78
C ALA A 15 18.24 14.58 -26.34
N LEU A 16 17.27 15.45 -26.08
CA LEU A 16 17.52 16.72 -25.41
C LEU A 16 18.14 16.39 -24.04
N PRO A 17 19.32 16.93 -23.71
CA PRO A 17 19.90 16.72 -22.39
C PRO A 17 18.93 17.30 -21.36
N ALA A 18 18.59 16.49 -20.35
CA ALA A 18 17.82 16.96 -19.21
C ALA A 18 18.54 18.19 -18.63
N ALA A 19 17.93 19.37 -18.78
CA ALA A 19 18.48 20.59 -18.23
C ALA A 19 18.69 20.38 -16.73
N ALA A 20 19.94 20.40 -16.28
CA ALA A 20 20.28 20.29 -14.88
C ALA A 20 19.55 21.43 -14.15
N ARG A 21 18.61 21.08 -13.25
CA ARG A 21 17.99 22.09 -12.39
C ARG A 21 19.12 22.77 -11.61
N PRO A 22 19.18 24.12 -11.60
CA PRO A 22 20.18 24.82 -10.81
C PRO A 22 20.06 24.36 -9.36
N ALA A 23 21.21 24.16 -8.70
CA ALA A 23 21.22 23.83 -7.28
C ALA A 23 20.44 24.91 -6.53
N PRO A 24 19.50 24.55 -5.64
CA PRO A 24 18.73 25.53 -4.90
C PRO A 24 19.69 26.43 -4.10
N SER A 25 19.47 27.74 -4.16
CA SER A 25 20.21 28.69 -3.32
C SER A 25 20.04 28.29 -1.85
N PRO A 26 21.13 28.20 -1.06
CA PRO A 26 21.02 27.85 0.34
C PRO A 26 20.15 28.87 1.08
N ILE A 27 19.19 28.39 1.86
CA ILE A 27 18.45 29.22 2.80
C ILE A 27 19.38 29.46 4.00
N LEU A 28 19.87 30.69 4.13
CA LEU A 28 20.67 31.12 5.27
C LEU A 28 19.74 31.57 6.39
N ILE A 29 19.85 30.94 7.55
CA ILE A 29 19.13 31.32 8.77
C ILE A 29 20.18 31.96 9.69
N ASP A 30 20.34 33.28 9.62
CA ASP A 30 21.40 34.04 10.31
C ASP A 30 20.89 35.15 11.24
N THR A 31 19.58 35.38 11.25
CA THR A 31 18.95 36.42 12.06
C THR A 31 18.45 35.83 13.37
N PRO A 32 19.02 36.19 14.54
CA PRO A 32 18.53 35.74 15.83
C PRO A 32 17.11 36.22 16.10
N MET A 33 16.29 35.39 16.73
CA MET A 33 14.95 35.77 17.20
C MET A 33 14.67 35.17 18.58
N THR A 34 13.79 35.79 19.35
CA THR A 34 13.27 35.18 20.58
C THR A 34 12.45 33.94 20.21
N THR A 35 12.68 32.82 20.91
CA THR A 35 11.93 31.58 20.69
C THR A 35 10.42 31.82 20.82
N PRO A 36 9.64 31.67 19.73
CA PRO A 36 8.20 31.86 19.80
C PRO A 36 7.55 30.85 20.74
N ARG A 37 6.46 31.24 21.40
CA ARG A 37 5.72 30.36 22.32
C ARG A 37 5.31 29.04 21.67
N TRP A 38 4.90 29.06 20.40
CA TRP A 38 4.49 27.85 19.67
C TRP A 38 5.63 26.83 19.55
N ALA A 39 6.88 27.29 19.37
CA ALA A 39 8.03 26.41 19.24
C ALA A 39 8.32 25.69 20.56
N THR A 40 8.23 26.39 21.69
CA THR A 40 8.34 25.79 23.03
C THR A 40 7.23 24.78 23.29
N LEU A 41 5.99 25.08 22.89
CA LEU A 41 4.86 24.15 23.04
C LEU A 41 5.03 22.90 22.16
N GLN A 42 5.52 23.08 20.92
CA GLN A 42 5.81 21.97 20.01
C GLN A 42 6.88 21.04 20.60
N ARG A 43 7.96 21.59 21.18
CA ARG A 43 8.97 20.77 21.86
C ARG A 43 8.37 19.94 23.00
N ARG A 44 7.55 20.57 23.87
CA ARG A 44 6.87 19.86 24.96
C ARG A 44 5.93 18.77 24.45
N LEU A 45 5.23 19.01 23.34
CA LEU A 45 4.38 18.01 22.71
C LEU A 45 5.20 16.83 22.19
N PHE A 46 6.33 17.08 21.52
CA PHE A 46 7.22 16.02 21.05
C PHE A 46 7.82 15.20 22.20
N ASP A 47 8.23 15.85 23.29
CA ASP A 47 8.78 15.15 24.45
C ASP A 47 7.69 14.29 25.13
N ALA A 48 6.45 14.80 25.24
CA ALA A 48 5.32 14.03 25.78
C ALA A 48 4.97 12.82 24.91
N ASN A 49 4.93 12.99 23.58
CA ASN A 49 4.69 11.90 22.65
C ASN A 49 5.82 10.86 22.70
N ALA A 50 7.08 11.28 22.79
CA ALA A 50 8.21 10.37 22.91
C ALA A 50 8.11 9.53 24.19
N ALA A 51 7.78 10.15 25.33
CA ALA A 51 7.56 9.43 26.58
C ALA A 51 6.42 8.41 26.49
N ALA A 52 5.33 8.75 25.78
CA ALA A 52 4.23 7.82 25.53
C ALA A 52 4.65 6.63 24.65
N CYS A 53 5.45 6.87 23.59
CA CYS A 53 6.01 5.81 22.75
C CYS A 53 6.89 4.85 23.56
N GLU A 54 7.77 5.39 24.41
CA GLU A 54 8.64 4.58 25.27
C GLU A 54 7.84 3.74 26.28
N ALA A 55 6.82 4.32 26.91
CA ALA A 55 5.94 3.61 27.83
C ALA A 55 5.13 2.51 27.12
N PHE A 56 4.63 2.79 25.91
CA PHE A 56 3.96 1.80 25.07
C PHE A 56 4.89 0.63 24.76
N TYR A 57 6.09 0.92 24.25
CA TYR A 57 7.07 -0.10 23.90
C TYR A 57 7.41 -1.00 25.09
N ALA A 58 7.68 -0.39 26.25
CA ALA A 58 8.03 -1.13 27.46
C ALA A 58 6.90 -2.05 27.96
N LYS A 59 5.65 -1.74 27.64
CA LYS A 59 4.47 -2.49 28.10
C LYS A 59 4.02 -3.57 27.10
N TYR A 60 4.10 -3.28 25.81
CA TYR A 60 3.45 -4.07 24.76
C TYR A 60 4.41 -4.76 23.79
N VAL A 61 5.72 -4.51 23.91
CA VAL A 61 6.76 -5.12 23.09
C VAL A 61 7.70 -5.93 23.98
N ASP A 62 7.97 -7.18 23.59
CA ASP A 62 8.78 -8.10 24.37
C ASP A 62 10.30 -7.85 24.24
N ALA A 63 11.10 -8.63 24.96
CA ALA A 63 12.56 -8.52 24.94
C ALA A 63 13.21 -8.91 23.60
N GLN A 64 12.45 -9.52 22.68
CA GLN A 64 12.84 -9.85 21.32
C GLN A 64 12.32 -8.84 20.29
N ASP A 65 11.80 -7.71 20.77
CA ASP A 65 11.21 -6.62 19.97
C ASP A 65 9.92 -7.01 19.24
N ARG A 66 9.20 -8.04 19.72
CA ARG A 66 7.95 -8.52 19.12
C ARG A 66 6.75 -7.93 19.83
N LEU A 67 5.69 -7.63 19.08
CA LEU A 67 4.45 -7.17 19.65
C LEU A 67 3.79 -8.31 20.44
N ILE A 68 3.34 -8.04 21.65
CA ILE A 68 2.65 -9.01 22.51
C ILE A 68 1.19 -9.10 22.04
N VAL A 69 0.94 -9.98 21.07
CA VAL A 69 -0.38 -10.22 20.45
C VAL A 69 -0.65 -11.70 20.23
N THR A 70 -1.91 -12.03 19.92
CA THR A 70 -2.22 -13.34 19.33
C THR A 70 -1.87 -13.27 17.85
N GLU A 71 -0.77 -13.90 17.45
CA GLU A 71 -0.33 -13.92 16.05
C GLU A 71 -1.36 -14.64 15.17
N ARG A 72 -1.89 -13.94 14.15
CA ARG A 72 -2.92 -14.47 13.26
C ARG A 72 -2.73 -14.02 11.83
N TRP A 73 -3.34 -14.79 10.93
CA TRP A 73 -3.47 -14.47 9.51
C TRP A 73 -4.92 -14.10 9.23
N GLY A 74 -5.16 -13.13 8.36
CA GLY A 74 -6.50 -12.71 7.98
C GLY A 74 -7.15 -11.79 9.02
N ALA A 75 -8.48 -11.75 9.03
CA ALA A 75 -9.28 -10.92 9.92
C ALA A 75 -9.01 -11.23 11.41
N ASN A 76 -9.02 -10.18 12.25
CA ASN A 76 -8.75 -10.19 13.70
C ASN A 76 -7.25 -10.17 14.05
N ASP A 77 -6.63 -9.00 13.91
CA ASP A 77 -5.24 -8.67 14.24
C ASP A 77 -4.21 -9.39 13.36
N GLY A 78 -4.31 -9.14 12.05
CA GLY A 78 -3.39 -9.67 11.04
C GLY A 78 -1.98 -9.07 11.15
N PRO A 79 -1.04 -9.52 10.30
CA PRO A 79 0.32 -9.00 10.30
C PRO A 79 0.43 -7.57 9.75
N ASP A 80 -0.65 -7.02 9.22
CA ASP A 80 -0.83 -5.61 8.91
C ASP A 80 -1.18 -4.80 10.16
N ASP A 81 -2.24 -5.19 10.89
CA ASP A 81 -2.68 -4.51 12.13
C ASP A 81 -1.54 -4.42 13.16
N ALA A 82 -0.77 -5.51 13.33
CA ALA A 82 0.36 -5.53 14.25
C ALA A 82 1.48 -4.54 13.87
N ALA A 83 1.70 -4.31 12.56
CA ALA A 83 2.71 -3.36 12.10
C ALA A 83 2.34 -1.91 12.43
N GLU A 84 1.05 -1.63 12.57
CA GLU A 84 0.51 -0.30 12.85
C GLU A 84 0.70 0.18 14.29
N ALA A 85 1.15 -0.71 15.19
CA ALA A 85 1.39 -0.39 16.60
C ALA A 85 2.40 0.76 16.80
N THR A 86 3.22 1.06 15.79
CA THR A 86 4.16 2.20 15.79
C THR A 86 3.87 3.24 14.72
N ASN A 87 2.62 3.34 14.24
CA ASN A 87 2.19 4.39 13.32
C ASN A 87 2.63 5.77 13.83
N ASP A 88 3.10 6.62 12.91
CA ASP A 88 3.60 7.99 13.15
C ASP A 88 4.87 8.14 13.99
N TRP A 89 5.54 7.06 14.41
CA TRP A 89 6.78 7.18 15.20
C TRP A 89 7.94 7.75 14.38
N GLU A 90 8.11 7.28 13.14
CA GLU A 90 9.09 7.84 12.20
C GLU A 90 8.74 9.28 11.81
N LEU A 91 7.45 9.63 11.74
CA LEU A 91 7.02 11.00 11.49
C LEU A 91 7.36 11.91 12.67
N LEU A 92 7.07 11.47 13.90
CA LEU A 92 7.42 12.19 15.12
C LEU A 92 8.92 12.48 15.17
N HIS A 93 9.76 11.47 14.89
CA HIS A 93 11.20 11.67 14.81
C HIS A 93 11.59 12.64 13.68
N ALA A 94 11.05 12.47 12.47
CA ALA A 94 11.35 13.34 11.32
C ALA A 94 10.97 14.82 11.58
N LEU A 95 9.93 15.08 12.38
CA LEU A 95 9.54 16.43 12.80
C LEU A 95 10.45 17.02 13.89
N GLY A 96 11.40 16.25 14.43
CA GLY A 96 12.35 16.67 15.46
C GLY A 96 12.14 16.01 16.82
N GLY A 97 11.35 14.93 16.91
CA GLY A 97 11.21 14.10 18.11
C GLY A 97 12.52 13.41 18.51
N SER A 98 12.48 12.68 19.63
CA SER A 98 13.67 12.03 20.20
C SER A 98 14.24 10.90 19.33
N ASP A 99 15.58 10.81 19.19
CA ASP A 99 16.30 9.69 18.56
C ASP A 99 15.96 8.33 19.21
N ARG A 100 15.51 8.36 20.47
CA ARG A 100 15.05 7.17 21.19
C ARG A 100 13.82 6.55 20.52
N VAL A 101 12.90 7.37 20.00
CA VAL A 101 11.72 6.91 19.25
C VAL A 101 12.14 6.21 17.97
N LEU A 102 13.08 6.78 17.21
CA LEU A 102 13.64 6.14 16.02
C LEU A 102 14.29 4.79 16.35
N THR A 103 15.05 4.73 17.44
CA THR A 103 15.69 3.49 17.89
C THR A 103 14.65 2.40 18.18
N LEU A 104 13.54 2.76 18.84
CA LEU A 104 12.47 1.83 19.14
C LEU A 104 11.69 1.40 17.89
N ALA A 105 11.30 2.35 17.03
CA ALA A 105 10.58 2.05 15.79
C ALA A 105 11.37 1.07 14.90
N ARG A 106 12.69 1.26 14.77
CA ARG A 106 13.55 0.34 14.00
C ARG A 106 13.65 -1.04 14.63
N ARG A 107 13.76 -1.12 15.96
CA ARG A 107 13.76 -2.40 16.67
C ARG A 107 12.44 -3.13 16.51
N PHE A 108 11.32 -2.42 16.68
CA PHE A 108 9.97 -2.94 16.46
C PHE A 108 9.83 -3.51 15.05
N TRP A 109 10.20 -2.75 14.02
CA TRP A 109 10.10 -3.20 12.64
C TRP A 109 10.88 -4.48 12.38
N GLU A 110 12.12 -4.59 12.85
CA GLU A 110 12.92 -5.81 12.70
C GLU A 110 12.35 -6.98 13.52
N GLY A 111 11.75 -6.72 14.68
CA GLY A 111 11.03 -7.71 15.49
C GLY A 111 9.78 -8.22 14.79
N HIS A 112 8.95 -7.32 14.25
CA HIS A 112 7.76 -7.60 13.44
C HIS A 112 8.07 -8.51 12.25
N LEU A 113 9.10 -8.15 11.48
CA LEU A 113 9.52 -8.96 10.33
C LEU A 113 9.90 -10.39 10.74
N LYS A 114 10.62 -10.56 11.85
CA LYS A 114 10.98 -11.88 12.38
C LYS A 114 9.76 -12.64 12.92
N GLN A 115 8.88 -11.94 13.63
CA GLN A 115 7.67 -12.47 14.23
C GLN A 115 6.78 -13.10 13.15
N PHE A 116 6.37 -12.32 12.15
CA PHE A 116 5.43 -12.80 11.12
C PHE A 116 6.08 -13.65 10.02
N THR A 117 7.42 -13.66 9.92
CA THR A 117 8.13 -14.70 9.16
C THR A 117 8.03 -16.06 9.87
N ALA A 118 8.05 -16.08 11.21
CA ALA A 118 7.96 -17.29 12.00
C ALA A 118 6.51 -17.77 12.21
N ALA A 119 5.56 -16.85 12.35
CA ALA A 119 4.13 -17.13 12.52
C ALA A 119 3.59 -17.89 11.30
N ARG A 120 2.84 -18.97 11.55
CA ARG A 120 2.35 -19.89 10.51
C ARG A 120 0.90 -20.22 10.75
N THR A 121 0.20 -20.48 9.65
CA THR A 121 -1.13 -21.06 9.65
C THR A 121 -1.06 -22.59 9.52
N VAL A 122 -2.14 -23.25 9.91
CA VAL A 122 -2.42 -24.67 9.70
C VAL A 122 -3.35 -24.84 8.51
N ASP A 123 -4.46 -24.11 8.48
CA ASP A 123 -5.54 -24.34 7.50
C ASP A 123 -5.38 -23.48 6.25
N VAL A 124 -4.95 -22.22 6.39
CA VAL A 124 -4.71 -21.32 5.25
C VAL A 124 -3.41 -21.70 4.52
N PRO A 125 -3.43 -22.24 3.29
CA PRO A 125 -2.22 -22.83 2.70
C PRO A 125 -1.09 -21.84 2.42
N ILE A 126 -1.40 -20.58 2.08
CA ILE A 126 -0.41 -19.60 1.62
C ILE A 126 0.58 -19.18 2.72
N ALA A 127 0.16 -19.24 3.99
CA ALA A 127 0.92 -18.80 5.16
C ALA A 127 1.49 -19.97 6.01
N ARG A 128 1.37 -21.23 5.57
CA ARG A 128 1.92 -22.41 6.28
C ARG A 128 3.44 -22.38 6.47
N ALA A 129 4.13 -21.65 5.59
CA ALA A 129 5.57 -21.49 5.59
C ALA A 129 6.03 -20.12 6.12
N GLY A 130 5.15 -19.42 6.86
CA GLY A 130 5.36 -18.05 7.32
C GLY A 130 4.32 -17.11 6.71
N MET A 131 3.75 -16.22 7.51
CA MET A 131 2.84 -15.16 7.04
C MET A 131 3.60 -14.11 6.21
N TYR A 132 4.89 -13.92 6.49
CA TYR A 132 5.81 -13.11 5.69
C TYR A 132 6.81 -14.01 4.95
N HIS A 133 7.11 -13.63 3.71
CA HIS A 133 8.19 -14.21 2.94
C HIS A 133 9.04 -13.08 2.34
N ARG A 134 10.36 -13.17 2.49
CA ARG A 134 11.30 -12.12 2.05
C ARG A 134 10.94 -10.73 2.63
N GLU A 135 10.51 -10.74 3.89
CA GLU A 135 10.12 -9.56 4.70
C GLU A 135 8.82 -8.85 4.25
N PHE A 136 7.97 -9.50 3.43
CA PHE A 136 6.72 -8.90 2.96
C PHE A 136 5.57 -9.92 3.06
N PRO A 137 4.31 -9.48 3.31
CA PRO A 137 3.15 -10.37 3.37
C PRO A 137 3.09 -11.34 2.20
N VAL A 138 2.79 -12.62 2.47
CA VAL A 138 2.78 -13.65 1.42
C VAL A 138 1.74 -13.36 0.34
N GLN A 139 0.54 -12.93 0.73
CA GLN A 139 -0.55 -12.57 -0.17
C GLN A 139 -1.69 -11.86 0.60
N MET A 140 -1.97 -10.59 0.34
CA MET A 140 -3.12 -9.88 0.93
C MET A 140 -3.62 -8.82 -0.05
N ASP A 141 -4.75 -8.17 0.21
CA ASP A 141 -5.13 -7.01 -0.59
C ASP A 141 -4.36 -5.75 -0.21
N TRP A 142 -4.35 -4.80 -1.14
CA TRP A 142 -3.56 -3.58 -0.98
C TRP A 142 -4.14 -2.54 -0.03
N GLN A 143 -5.38 -2.69 0.46
CA GLN A 143 -5.81 -1.88 1.59
C GLN A 143 -4.96 -2.25 2.81
N HIS A 144 -4.99 -3.54 3.17
CA HIS A 144 -4.30 -4.08 4.34
C HIS A 144 -2.77 -4.07 4.17
N ASN A 145 -2.23 -4.39 2.98
CA ASN A 145 -0.79 -4.22 2.76
C ASN A 145 -0.36 -2.75 2.93
N ALA A 146 -1.18 -1.77 2.53
CA ALA A 146 -0.84 -0.36 2.69
C ALA A 146 -0.93 0.08 4.15
N GLU A 147 -1.95 -0.39 4.88
CA GLU A 147 -2.12 -0.22 6.33
C GLU A 147 -0.87 -0.73 7.07
N GLY A 148 -0.42 -1.97 6.83
CA GLY A 148 0.79 -2.50 7.47
C GLY A 148 2.12 -1.88 7.02
N LEU A 149 2.14 -1.04 5.99
CA LEU A 149 3.35 -0.39 5.45
C LEU A 149 3.45 1.11 5.76
N THR A 150 2.49 1.69 6.48
CA THR A 150 2.48 3.11 6.89
C THR A 150 3.80 3.56 7.51
N SER A 151 4.25 2.90 8.57
CA SER A 151 5.51 3.21 9.28
C SER A 151 6.72 3.00 8.37
N PHE A 152 6.78 1.86 7.67
CA PHE A 152 7.85 1.55 6.71
C PHE A 152 8.01 2.64 5.64
N ASN A 153 6.89 3.13 5.09
CA ASN A 153 6.89 4.12 4.04
C ASN A 153 7.44 5.49 4.49
N LEU A 154 7.54 5.73 5.81
CA LEU A 154 8.06 6.97 6.38
C LEU A 154 9.50 6.84 6.89
N GLN A 155 10.07 5.64 6.98
CA GLN A 155 11.45 5.41 7.47
C GLN A 155 12.50 6.27 6.73
N GLY A 156 12.31 6.48 5.42
CA GLY A 156 13.21 7.29 4.60
C GLY A 156 13.30 8.76 5.02
N LEU A 157 12.32 9.30 5.74
CA LEU A 157 12.36 10.67 6.28
C LEU A 157 13.41 10.82 7.39
N SER A 158 13.66 9.73 8.13
CA SER A 158 14.55 9.70 9.28
C SER A 158 15.92 9.09 8.96
N THR A 159 15.94 8.07 8.09
CA THR A 159 17.16 7.29 7.78
C THR A 159 17.39 7.11 6.27
N PRO A 160 17.44 8.20 5.46
CA PRO A 160 17.48 8.11 3.99
C PRO A 160 18.74 7.41 3.43
N ARG A 161 19.79 7.25 4.25
CA ARG A 161 21.06 6.60 3.87
C ARG A 161 21.21 5.18 4.43
N ASP A 162 20.17 4.62 5.06
CA ASP A 162 20.22 3.25 5.58
C ASP A 162 20.23 2.24 4.42
N VAL A 163 21.30 1.44 4.36
CA VAL A 163 21.52 0.43 3.32
C VAL A 163 20.51 -0.71 3.39
N ALA A 164 20.04 -1.08 4.59
CA ALA A 164 19.04 -2.13 4.78
C ALA A 164 17.67 -1.65 4.29
N LEU A 165 17.31 -0.40 4.61
CA LEU A 165 16.12 0.25 4.07
C LEU A 165 16.16 0.29 2.53
N ALA A 166 17.26 0.77 1.94
CA ALA A 166 17.41 0.81 0.49
C ALA A 166 17.26 -0.58 -0.18
N ALA A 167 17.87 -1.61 0.41
CA ALA A 167 17.75 -2.98 -0.09
C ALA A 167 16.32 -3.54 0.03
N ARG A 168 15.65 -3.26 1.15
CA ARG A 168 14.26 -3.66 1.43
C ARG A 168 13.28 -2.98 0.50
N THR A 169 13.35 -1.65 0.36
CA THR A 169 12.49 -0.86 -0.53
C THR A 169 12.65 -1.30 -1.98
N ARG A 170 13.89 -1.57 -2.44
CA ARG A 170 14.13 -2.13 -3.78
C ARG A 170 13.38 -3.44 -3.98
N ARG A 171 13.53 -4.37 -3.03
CA ARG A 171 12.92 -5.70 -3.11
C ARG A 171 11.39 -5.62 -3.11
N PHE A 172 10.81 -4.81 -2.22
CA PHE A 172 9.37 -4.65 -2.14
C PHE A 172 8.81 -4.06 -3.43
N ALA A 173 9.42 -3.01 -3.96
CA ALA A 173 9.02 -2.44 -5.24
C ALA A 173 9.16 -3.46 -6.38
N ASP A 174 10.22 -4.28 -6.38
CA ASP A 174 10.45 -5.29 -7.43
C ASP A 174 9.45 -6.45 -7.45
N PHE A 175 8.72 -6.69 -6.35
CA PHE A 175 7.55 -7.57 -6.37
C PHE A 175 6.42 -7.05 -7.30
N TYR A 176 6.44 -5.77 -7.65
CA TYR A 176 5.39 -5.12 -8.43
C TYR A 176 5.89 -4.53 -9.76
N THR A 177 7.19 -4.52 -10.03
CA THR A 177 7.72 -4.01 -11.32
C THR A 177 7.75 -5.05 -12.44
N GLY A 178 7.39 -6.31 -12.16
CA GLY A 178 7.51 -7.44 -13.09
C GLY A 178 8.93 -7.99 -13.23
N ARG A 179 9.88 -7.50 -12.42
CA ARG A 179 11.29 -7.96 -12.43
C ARG A 179 11.55 -9.17 -11.56
N ASP A 180 10.73 -9.39 -10.53
CA ASP A 180 10.87 -10.57 -9.68
C ASP A 180 10.03 -11.73 -10.24
N PRO A 181 10.66 -12.74 -10.88
CA PRO A 181 9.91 -13.86 -11.45
C PRO A 181 9.29 -14.77 -10.38
N SER A 182 9.72 -14.69 -9.10
CA SER A 182 9.13 -15.50 -8.03
C SER A 182 7.82 -14.89 -7.50
N ALA A 183 7.54 -13.62 -7.80
CA ALA A 183 6.33 -12.92 -7.40
C ALA A 183 5.73 -12.22 -8.63
N PRO A 184 5.09 -12.96 -9.56
CA PRO A 184 4.60 -12.42 -10.83
C PRO A 184 3.30 -11.64 -10.64
N ASN A 185 3.28 -10.66 -9.72
CA ASN A 185 2.12 -9.82 -9.39
C ASN A 185 1.74 -8.89 -10.54
N TYR A 186 2.73 -8.37 -11.27
CA TYR A 186 2.54 -7.36 -12.30
C TYR A 186 2.74 -7.94 -13.70
N ASP A 187 1.79 -7.65 -14.60
CA ASP A 187 1.89 -7.90 -16.03
C ASP A 187 2.32 -6.61 -16.74
N PRO A 188 3.57 -6.50 -17.21
CA PRO A 188 4.06 -5.30 -17.89
C PRO A 188 3.44 -5.08 -19.27
N ALA A 189 2.95 -6.13 -19.94
CA ALA A 189 2.31 -5.98 -21.24
C ALA A 189 0.91 -5.34 -21.12
N ARG A 190 0.25 -5.58 -19.98
CA ARG A 190 -1.10 -5.08 -19.68
C ARG A 190 -1.13 -3.93 -18.68
N ARG A 191 0.02 -3.55 -18.13
CA ARG A 191 0.17 -2.49 -17.11
C ARG A 191 -0.82 -2.71 -15.96
N MET A 192 -0.83 -3.92 -15.39
CA MET A 192 -1.81 -4.32 -14.37
C MET A 192 -1.21 -5.19 -13.28
N ILE A 193 -1.72 -5.07 -12.06
CA ILE A 193 -1.52 -6.05 -11.00
C ILE A 193 -2.60 -7.13 -11.15
N ARG A 194 -2.19 -8.40 -11.15
CA ARG A 194 -3.00 -9.52 -11.68
C ARG A 194 -4.05 -10.07 -10.73
N SER A 195 -4.10 -9.58 -9.49
CA SER A 195 -5.08 -9.96 -8.48
C SER A 195 -5.23 -8.85 -7.45
N LEU A 196 -6.42 -8.71 -6.84
CA LEU A 196 -6.61 -7.95 -5.61
C LEU A 196 -5.74 -8.52 -4.48
N MET A 197 -5.69 -9.85 -4.34
CA MET A 197 -4.87 -10.52 -3.33
C MET A 197 -3.51 -10.90 -3.91
N ASN A 198 -2.45 -10.22 -3.47
CA ASN A 198 -1.11 -10.37 -4.01
C ASN A 198 -0.03 -10.09 -2.93
N GLY A 199 1.22 -10.44 -3.22
CA GLY A 199 2.29 -10.28 -2.23
C GLY A 199 3.60 -10.92 -2.65
N SER A 200 4.44 -11.25 -1.67
CA SER A 200 5.77 -11.83 -1.91
C SER A 200 5.75 -13.24 -2.50
N ARG A 201 4.60 -13.93 -2.48
CA ARG A 201 4.38 -15.23 -3.14
C ARG A 201 3.53 -15.14 -4.41
N GLY A 202 3.29 -13.93 -4.92
CA GLY A 202 2.57 -13.72 -6.17
C GLY A 202 1.05 -13.53 -6.01
N PRO A 203 0.34 -13.39 -7.13
CA PRO A 203 -1.08 -13.06 -7.15
C PRO A 203 -1.97 -14.30 -6.94
N MET A 204 -3.15 -14.11 -6.33
CA MET A 204 -4.17 -15.15 -6.25
C MET A 204 -4.94 -15.23 -7.58
N LEU A 205 -4.67 -16.27 -8.38
CA LEU A 205 -5.30 -16.48 -9.70
C LEU A 205 -6.50 -17.45 -9.65
N ARG A 206 -7.12 -17.56 -8.48
CA ARG A 206 -8.35 -18.32 -8.22
C ARG A 206 -9.30 -17.45 -7.41
N ARG A 207 -10.57 -17.84 -7.34
CA ARG A 207 -11.48 -17.25 -6.36
C ARG A 207 -10.93 -17.46 -4.94
N ALA A 208 -11.02 -16.40 -4.13
CA ALA A 208 -10.76 -16.49 -2.71
C ALA A 208 -11.89 -17.24 -2.02
N THR A 209 -11.52 -18.05 -1.03
CA THR A 209 -12.46 -18.67 -0.10
C THR A 209 -12.58 -17.78 1.14
N PRO A 210 -13.65 -17.92 1.94
CA PRO A 210 -13.73 -17.24 3.23
C PRO A 210 -12.53 -17.47 4.14
N LEU A 211 -11.94 -18.67 4.10
CA LEU A 211 -10.78 -19.03 4.88
C LEU A 211 -9.53 -18.22 4.49
N ASP A 212 -9.37 -17.87 3.21
CA ASP A 212 -8.24 -17.05 2.75
C ASP A 212 -8.25 -15.65 3.40
N TRP A 213 -9.44 -15.16 3.77
CA TRP A 213 -9.65 -13.87 4.44
C TRP A 213 -9.72 -13.98 5.97
N ALA A 214 -10.43 -14.98 6.51
CA ALA A 214 -10.70 -15.10 7.94
C ALA A 214 -9.54 -15.68 8.75
N GLY A 215 -8.63 -16.42 8.11
CA GLY A 215 -7.59 -17.15 8.83
C GLY A 215 -8.07 -18.45 9.45
N ASP A 216 -7.15 -19.16 10.11
CA ASP A 216 -7.42 -20.40 10.84
C ASP A 216 -8.52 -20.23 11.92
N PRO A 217 -9.16 -21.30 12.41
CA PRO A 217 -10.13 -21.22 13.50
C PRO A 217 -9.61 -20.53 14.77
N PHE A 218 -10.50 -19.80 15.46
CA PHE A 218 -10.23 -19.20 16.78
C PHE A 218 -11.49 -19.05 17.61
N ASP A 219 -11.30 -18.69 18.88
CA ASP A 219 -12.37 -18.33 19.81
C ASP A 219 -12.58 -16.80 19.79
N PRO A 220 -13.59 -16.29 19.08
CA PRO A 220 -13.82 -14.85 18.96
C PRO A 220 -14.31 -14.22 20.27
N THR A 221 -14.77 -15.01 21.24
CA THR A 221 -15.28 -14.45 22.52
C THR A 221 -14.21 -13.78 23.37
N ARG A 222 -12.94 -13.96 23.01
CA ARG A 222 -11.78 -13.36 23.66
C ARG A 222 -11.39 -12.00 23.07
N PHE A 223 -12.04 -11.56 22.00
CA PHE A 223 -11.65 -10.39 21.22
C PHE A 223 -12.80 -9.39 21.09
N HIS A 224 -12.44 -8.12 20.88
CA HIS A 224 -13.38 -7.13 20.38
C HIS A 224 -13.49 -7.30 18.86
N MET A 225 -14.60 -7.88 18.39
CA MET A 225 -14.83 -8.07 16.97
C MET A 225 -15.43 -6.78 16.36
N GLU A 226 -14.64 -6.02 15.58
CA GLU A 226 -15.04 -4.73 14.99
C GLU A 226 -16.31 -4.80 14.11
N HIS A 227 -16.60 -5.97 13.55
CA HIS A 227 -17.80 -6.21 12.75
C HIS A 227 -18.89 -6.96 13.51
N GLY A 228 -18.66 -7.28 14.78
CA GLY A 228 -19.62 -7.85 15.72
C GLY A 228 -19.80 -9.37 15.61
N GLU A 229 -18.91 -10.10 14.94
CA GLU A 229 -18.95 -11.57 14.86
C GLU A 229 -18.94 -12.19 16.25
N ARG A 230 -19.78 -13.19 16.47
CA ARG A 230 -19.96 -13.88 17.76
C ARG A 230 -19.39 -15.29 17.73
N THR A 231 -19.20 -15.84 16.53
CA THR A 231 -18.66 -17.18 16.31
C THR A 231 -17.70 -17.15 15.13
N TYR A 232 -16.77 -18.11 15.09
CA TYR A 232 -15.86 -18.24 13.94
C TYR A 232 -16.60 -18.51 12.63
N GLN A 233 -17.75 -19.20 12.69
CA GLN A 233 -18.59 -19.39 11.51
C GLN A 233 -19.12 -18.05 10.98
N GLU A 234 -19.53 -17.12 11.85
CA GLU A 234 -19.90 -15.77 11.41
C GLU A 234 -18.71 -15.04 10.77
N THR A 235 -17.49 -15.24 11.26
CA THR A 235 -16.28 -14.70 10.60
C THR A 235 -16.10 -15.27 9.19
N LEU A 236 -16.35 -16.55 8.97
CA LEU A 236 -16.33 -17.14 7.62
C LEU A 236 -17.48 -16.59 6.75
N ASP A 237 -18.69 -16.55 7.29
CA ASP A 237 -19.87 -16.09 6.56
C ASP A 237 -19.76 -14.61 6.15
N HIS A 238 -19.05 -13.80 6.93
CA HIS A 238 -18.68 -12.43 6.59
C HIS A 238 -17.99 -12.36 5.21
N TYR A 239 -17.05 -13.27 4.96
CA TYR A 239 -16.24 -13.29 3.74
C TYR A 239 -16.84 -14.12 2.60
N ALA A 240 -18.06 -14.64 2.75
CA ALA A 240 -18.72 -15.48 1.74
C ALA A 240 -18.84 -14.82 0.36
N GLU A 241 -19.01 -13.50 0.32
CA GLU A 241 -19.18 -12.72 -0.92
C GLU A 241 -17.88 -12.01 -1.39
N TYR A 242 -16.72 -12.27 -0.76
CA TYR A 242 -15.43 -11.60 -1.06
C TYR A 242 -14.55 -12.33 -2.09
N GLY A 243 -15.07 -13.39 -2.71
CA GLY A 243 -14.28 -14.32 -3.52
C GLY A 243 -13.74 -13.78 -4.85
N ASP A 244 -14.24 -12.64 -5.34
CA ASP A 244 -13.88 -12.09 -6.66
C ASP A 244 -12.61 -11.23 -6.62
N VAL A 245 -11.46 -11.91 -6.50
CA VAL A 245 -10.14 -11.29 -6.30
C VAL A 245 -9.21 -11.40 -7.52
N VAL A 246 -9.64 -12.07 -8.60
CA VAL A 246 -8.81 -12.29 -9.79
C VAL A 246 -8.91 -11.09 -10.73
N GLY A 247 -7.78 -10.57 -11.18
CA GLY A 247 -7.71 -9.35 -11.99
C GLY A 247 -7.31 -8.11 -11.19
N ASP A 248 -7.26 -6.96 -11.85
CA ASP A 248 -6.81 -5.72 -11.22
C ASP A 248 -7.97 -5.02 -10.51
N ASN A 249 -7.63 -4.31 -9.44
CA ASN A 249 -8.55 -3.60 -8.57
C ASN A 249 -7.90 -2.27 -8.14
N PRO A 250 -8.66 -1.16 -8.02
CA PRO A 250 -8.11 0.15 -7.71
C PRO A 250 -7.36 0.20 -6.37
N LEU A 251 -7.63 -0.71 -5.43
CA LEU A 251 -6.82 -0.79 -4.21
C LEU A 251 -5.34 -1.07 -4.51
N ASN A 252 -5.02 -1.82 -5.56
CA ASN A 252 -3.65 -2.13 -5.98
C ASN A 252 -2.84 -0.86 -6.35
N LEU A 253 -3.49 0.28 -6.61
CA LEU A 253 -2.80 1.55 -6.86
C LEU A 253 -1.89 1.99 -5.69
N GLN A 254 -2.18 1.55 -4.47
CA GLN A 254 -1.33 1.84 -3.30
C GLN A 254 0.09 1.26 -3.44
N ALA A 255 0.28 0.23 -4.27
CA ALA A 255 1.59 -0.31 -4.60
C ALA A 255 2.56 0.73 -5.17
N THR A 256 2.04 1.78 -5.80
CA THR A 256 2.84 2.85 -6.40
C THR A 256 3.68 3.61 -5.37
N THR A 257 3.29 3.59 -4.10
CA THR A 257 4.06 4.18 -2.97
C THR A 257 5.41 3.48 -2.80
N LEU A 258 5.50 2.17 -3.06
CA LEU A 258 6.78 1.45 -3.04
C LEU A 258 7.73 1.97 -4.11
N GLY A 259 7.22 2.23 -5.32
CA GLY A 259 8.00 2.80 -6.42
C GLY A 259 8.39 4.27 -6.15
N LEU A 260 7.50 5.06 -5.55
CA LEU A 260 7.81 6.41 -5.06
C LEU A 260 8.97 6.38 -4.06
N ASN A 261 8.87 5.54 -3.02
CA ASN A 261 9.90 5.42 -1.99
C ASN A 261 11.23 4.93 -2.55
N ALA A 262 11.21 3.95 -3.45
CA ALA A 262 12.42 3.47 -4.11
C ALA A 262 13.09 4.58 -4.94
N TYR A 263 12.31 5.39 -5.65
CA TYR A 263 12.83 6.54 -6.40
C TYR A 263 13.38 7.63 -5.47
N ALA A 264 12.65 7.99 -4.41
CA ALA A 264 13.05 9.01 -3.44
C ALA A 264 14.36 8.66 -2.71
N LEU A 265 14.59 7.37 -2.44
CA LEU A 265 15.86 6.86 -1.89
C LEU A 265 17.00 6.75 -2.92
N GLY A 266 16.80 7.23 -4.15
CA GLY A 266 17.83 7.24 -5.19
C GLY A 266 18.09 5.88 -5.85
N LEU A 267 17.15 4.93 -5.77
CA LEU A 267 17.37 3.56 -6.27
C LEU A 267 17.17 3.42 -7.79
N GLY A 268 16.82 4.52 -8.48
CA GLY A 268 16.87 4.66 -9.93
C GLY A 268 15.53 5.00 -10.59
N GLU A 269 15.60 5.65 -11.76
CA GLU A 269 14.46 6.15 -12.53
C GLU A 269 13.45 5.07 -12.96
N ARG A 270 13.85 3.80 -12.94
CA ARG A 270 12.95 2.67 -13.28
C ARG A 270 11.74 2.59 -12.33
N PHE A 271 11.89 2.98 -11.07
CA PHE A 271 10.81 2.91 -10.10
C PHE A 271 9.79 4.02 -10.31
N ARG A 272 10.25 5.25 -10.56
CA ARG A 272 9.40 6.36 -10.97
C ARG A 272 8.64 6.03 -12.25
N ARG A 273 9.32 5.55 -13.29
CA ARG A 273 8.67 5.16 -14.55
C ARG A 273 7.61 4.09 -14.36
N TRP A 274 7.88 3.07 -13.56
CA TRP A 274 6.88 2.03 -13.27
C TRP A 274 5.66 2.60 -12.53
N SER A 275 5.85 3.42 -11.48
CA SER A 275 4.72 4.03 -10.75
C SER A 275 3.86 4.87 -11.67
N LEU A 276 4.47 5.72 -12.51
CA LEU A 276 3.74 6.57 -13.46
C LEU A 276 3.07 5.75 -14.55
N ASP A 277 3.75 4.76 -15.11
CA ASP A 277 3.18 3.88 -16.13
C ASP A 277 1.93 3.14 -15.60
N TYR A 278 1.96 2.67 -14.37
CA TYR A 278 0.81 2.02 -13.77
C TYR A 278 -0.32 3.00 -13.42
N LEU A 279 -0.01 4.18 -12.87
CA LEU A 279 -0.99 5.24 -12.61
C LEU A 279 -1.69 5.68 -13.90
N ASP A 280 -0.94 5.91 -14.96
CA ASP A 280 -1.45 6.33 -16.27
C ASP A 280 -2.41 5.30 -16.86
N ALA A 281 -2.13 4.00 -16.70
CA ALA A 281 -3.06 2.95 -17.12
C ALA A 281 -4.41 3.06 -16.39
N TRP A 282 -4.41 3.44 -15.11
CA TRP A 282 -5.64 3.69 -14.36
C TRP A 282 -6.34 5.00 -14.75
N VAL A 283 -5.59 6.05 -15.09
CA VAL A 283 -6.15 7.28 -15.69
C VAL A 283 -6.86 6.97 -17.01
N GLU A 284 -6.22 6.17 -17.88
CA GLU A 284 -6.78 5.73 -19.15
C GLU A 284 -8.05 4.89 -18.96
N ARG A 285 -8.04 3.94 -18.02
CA ARG A 285 -9.21 3.11 -17.67
C ARG A 285 -10.37 3.95 -17.13
N ALA A 286 -10.10 4.90 -16.24
CA ALA A 286 -11.13 5.80 -15.74
C ALA A 286 -11.73 6.64 -16.88
N ARG A 287 -10.91 7.18 -17.79
CA ARG A 287 -11.39 7.93 -18.97
C ARG A 287 -12.27 7.05 -19.87
N ALA A 288 -11.86 5.81 -20.12
CA ALA A 288 -12.62 4.87 -20.93
C ALA A 288 -13.95 4.45 -20.27
N ASN A 289 -14.06 4.57 -18.94
CA ASN A 289 -15.25 4.24 -18.15
C ASN A 289 -16.02 5.50 -17.71
N GLY A 290 -16.17 6.49 -18.61
CA GLY A 290 -16.98 7.68 -18.35
C GLY A 290 -16.44 8.61 -17.26
N GLY A 291 -15.15 8.53 -16.94
CA GLY A 291 -14.52 9.30 -15.87
C GLY A 291 -14.56 8.66 -14.49
N VAL A 292 -15.13 7.45 -14.35
CA VAL A 292 -15.21 6.71 -13.09
C VAL A 292 -14.18 5.58 -13.08
N ILE A 293 -13.39 5.48 -12.02
CA ILE A 293 -12.41 4.39 -11.85
C ILE A 293 -13.17 3.05 -11.76
N PRO A 294 -12.95 2.10 -12.68
CA PRO A 294 -13.58 0.78 -12.58
C PRO A 294 -13.02 0.02 -11.36
N SER A 295 -13.83 -0.81 -10.69
CA SER A 295 -13.37 -1.62 -9.56
C SER A 295 -13.01 -3.06 -9.94
N LYS A 296 -13.10 -3.41 -11.23
CA LYS A 296 -12.79 -4.75 -11.75
C LYS A 296 -12.22 -4.70 -13.16
N ILE A 297 -10.97 -5.15 -13.29
CA ILE A 297 -10.25 -5.31 -14.56
C ILE A 297 -9.93 -6.78 -14.77
N GLY A 298 -10.30 -7.35 -15.91
CA GLY A 298 -10.01 -8.74 -16.25
C GLY A 298 -8.51 -9.01 -16.45
N LEU A 299 -8.10 -10.28 -16.39
CA LEU A 299 -6.72 -10.70 -16.68
C LEU A 299 -6.27 -10.42 -18.13
N ASP A 300 -7.22 -10.13 -19.02
CA ASP A 300 -6.94 -9.67 -20.37
C ASP A 300 -6.59 -8.17 -20.44
N GLY A 301 -6.66 -7.45 -19.31
CA GLY A 301 -6.38 -6.03 -19.17
C GLY A 301 -7.58 -5.13 -19.48
N ARG A 302 -8.75 -5.71 -19.79
CA ARG A 302 -9.96 -4.97 -20.14
C ARG A 302 -10.82 -4.66 -18.91
N ILE A 303 -11.54 -3.55 -18.99
CA ILE A 303 -12.59 -3.21 -18.02
C ILE A 303 -13.68 -4.27 -18.12
N ALA A 304 -14.04 -4.89 -16.99
CA ALA A 304 -15.05 -5.93 -16.98
C ALA A 304 -16.45 -5.36 -17.32
N ALA A 305 -17.35 -6.19 -17.84
CA ALA A 305 -18.73 -5.75 -18.11
C ALA A 305 -19.46 -5.33 -16.83
N ASP A 306 -19.16 -6.02 -15.72
CA ASP A 306 -19.60 -5.73 -14.36
C ASP A 306 -18.54 -4.95 -13.58
N TRP A 307 -17.93 -3.93 -14.20
CA TRP A 307 -16.78 -3.19 -13.66
C TRP A 307 -16.98 -2.63 -12.25
N TRP A 308 -18.22 -2.43 -11.80
CA TRP A 308 -18.57 -1.94 -10.46
C TRP A 308 -18.62 -3.03 -9.38
N GLY A 309 -18.62 -4.31 -9.78
CA GLY A 309 -18.94 -5.46 -8.94
C GLY A 309 -17.74 -6.14 -8.26
N GLY A 310 -16.51 -5.69 -8.52
CA GLY A 310 -15.32 -6.24 -7.85
C GLY A 310 -15.40 -6.15 -6.32
N THR A 311 -14.68 -7.02 -5.61
CA THR A 311 -14.56 -6.95 -4.13
C THR A 311 -14.12 -5.55 -3.70
N TYR A 312 -14.79 -4.99 -2.68
CA TYR A 312 -14.68 -3.59 -2.25
C TYR A 312 -14.99 -2.51 -3.32
N GLY A 313 -15.62 -2.91 -4.41
CA GLY A 313 -16.01 -2.05 -5.52
C GLY A 313 -17.23 -1.18 -5.24
N TRP A 314 -17.70 -0.50 -6.30
CA TRP A 314 -18.80 0.45 -6.22
C TRP A 314 -20.11 -0.17 -5.74
N GLY A 315 -20.45 -1.36 -6.23
CA GLY A 315 -21.66 -2.10 -5.86
C GLY A 315 -21.43 -3.15 -4.78
N PHE A 316 -20.32 -3.08 -4.05
CA PHE A 316 -19.95 -4.13 -3.10
C PHE A 316 -20.70 -3.97 -1.77
N SER A 317 -21.73 -4.79 -1.59
CA SER A 317 -22.60 -4.75 -0.40
C SER A 317 -22.86 -6.17 0.16
N PRO A 318 -21.85 -6.83 0.75
CA PRO A 318 -21.97 -8.19 1.26
C PRO A 318 -23.00 -8.30 2.39
N ARG A 319 -23.49 -9.52 2.63
CA ARG A 319 -24.40 -9.81 3.75
C ARG A 319 -23.63 -9.86 5.07
N VAL A 320 -24.10 -9.10 6.06
CA VAL A 320 -23.63 -9.12 7.44
C VAL A 320 -24.26 -10.31 8.16
N PRO A 321 -23.49 -11.31 8.63
CA PRO A 321 -24.04 -12.58 9.12
C PRO A 321 -24.90 -12.43 10.38
N GLN A 322 -24.55 -11.51 11.27
CA GLN A 322 -25.23 -11.26 12.55
C GLN A 322 -26.63 -10.69 12.37
N THR A 323 -26.86 -9.93 11.28
CA THR A 323 -28.10 -9.19 11.05
C THR A 323 -28.87 -9.66 9.81
N GLY A 324 -28.21 -10.40 8.93
CA GLY A 324 -28.72 -10.76 7.61
C GLY A 324 -28.86 -9.57 6.64
N LYS A 325 -28.51 -8.34 7.02
CA LYS A 325 -28.63 -7.15 6.16
C LYS A 325 -27.43 -7.03 5.22
N ARG A 326 -27.58 -6.32 4.09
CA ARG A 326 -26.46 -5.93 3.24
C ARG A 326 -25.85 -4.64 3.75
N GLU A 327 -24.52 -4.56 3.78
CA GLU A 327 -23.78 -3.37 4.21
C GLU A 327 -22.84 -2.91 3.11
N ASN A 328 -22.88 -1.63 2.74
CA ASN A 328 -22.02 -1.06 1.70
C ASN A 328 -20.57 -1.00 2.18
N ARG A 329 -19.67 -1.71 1.49
CA ARG A 329 -18.25 -1.80 1.81
C ARG A 329 -17.38 -1.30 0.65
N ASN A 330 -17.84 -0.28 -0.07
CA ASN A 330 -17.06 0.36 -1.12
C ASN A 330 -15.77 0.98 -0.53
N ARG A 331 -14.62 0.66 -1.14
CA ARG A 331 -13.29 1.22 -0.81
C ARG A 331 -12.61 1.89 -1.99
N VAL A 332 -13.29 2.12 -3.11
CA VAL A 332 -12.69 2.72 -4.31
C VAL A 332 -12.09 4.10 -4.01
N SER A 333 -12.69 4.88 -3.11
CA SER A 333 -12.14 6.17 -2.67
C SER A 333 -10.78 6.07 -1.99
N ARG A 334 -10.42 4.91 -1.42
CA ARG A 334 -9.08 4.73 -0.82
C ARG A 334 -7.98 4.79 -1.88
N SER A 335 -8.27 4.48 -3.15
CA SER A 335 -7.29 4.55 -4.23
C SER A 335 -6.83 5.97 -4.61
N ILE A 336 -7.55 7.01 -4.15
CA ILE A 336 -7.27 8.41 -4.52
C ILE A 336 -5.88 8.84 -4.08
N THR A 337 -5.42 8.39 -2.91
CA THR A 337 -4.12 8.81 -2.36
C THR A 337 -2.97 8.38 -3.26
N ALA A 338 -3.11 7.29 -4.02
CA ALA A 338 -2.10 6.87 -4.99
C ALA A 338 -1.88 7.88 -6.13
N PHE A 339 -2.91 8.63 -6.54
CA PHE A 339 -2.74 9.69 -7.55
C PHE A 339 -1.97 10.90 -7.00
N MET A 340 -1.92 11.08 -5.68
CA MET A 340 -1.02 12.07 -5.06
C MET A 340 0.45 11.69 -5.29
N ASN A 341 0.78 10.40 -5.35
CA ASN A 341 2.13 9.95 -5.74
C ASN A 341 2.49 10.42 -7.15
N GLY A 342 1.55 10.35 -8.10
CA GLY A 342 1.74 10.88 -9.46
C GLY A 342 2.09 12.37 -9.46
N THR A 343 1.38 13.15 -8.64
CA THR A 343 1.66 14.59 -8.46
C THR A 343 3.04 14.82 -7.84
N LEU A 344 3.40 14.06 -6.79
CA LEU A 344 4.73 14.18 -6.15
C LEU A 344 5.89 13.82 -7.11
N LEU A 345 5.70 12.81 -7.95
CA LEU A 345 6.71 12.33 -8.91
C LEU A 345 6.90 13.22 -10.14
N THR A 346 5.93 14.09 -10.45
CA THR A 346 5.92 14.85 -11.72
C THR A 346 5.75 16.36 -11.53
N GLY A 347 5.10 16.79 -10.46
CA GLY A 347 4.55 18.14 -10.31
C GLY A 347 3.25 18.38 -11.09
N ASP A 348 2.71 17.37 -11.77
CA ASP A 348 1.50 17.50 -12.60
C ASP A 348 0.23 17.30 -11.76
N ALA A 349 -0.54 18.37 -11.61
CA ALA A 349 -1.81 18.35 -10.90
C ALA A 349 -2.92 17.56 -11.63
N ALA A 350 -2.73 17.18 -12.90
CA ALA A 350 -3.70 16.41 -13.68
C ALA A 350 -4.00 15.02 -13.09
N TYR A 351 -3.09 14.45 -12.28
CA TYR A 351 -3.37 13.23 -11.53
C TYR A 351 -4.50 13.43 -10.51
N ILE A 352 -4.63 14.62 -9.93
CA ILE A 352 -5.74 14.97 -9.01
C ILE A 352 -7.05 15.19 -9.78
N ASP A 353 -7.00 15.59 -11.05
CA ASP A 353 -8.20 15.79 -11.87
C ASP A 353 -8.98 14.51 -12.16
N VAL A 354 -8.35 13.34 -12.03
CA VAL A 354 -9.05 12.04 -12.09
C VAL A 354 -10.16 12.01 -11.03
N TRP A 355 -9.85 12.43 -9.80
CA TRP A 355 -10.83 12.48 -8.71
C TRP A 355 -11.92 13.53 -8.96
N ARG A 356 -11.55 14.72 -9.44
CA ARG A 356 -12.52 15.77 -9.75
C ARG A 356 -13.54 15.32 -10.80
N ARG A 357 -13.07 14.63 -11.84
CA ARG A 357 -13.92 14.06 -12.89
C ARG A 357 -14.80 12.95 -12.38
N GLN A 358 -14.25 12.04 -11.58
CA GLN A 358 -15.04 10.98 -10.96
C GLN A 358 -16.16 11.54 -10.09
N ARG A 359 -15.84 12.53 -9.23
CA ARG A 359 -16.85 13.18 -8.40
C ARG A 359 -17.94 13.84 -9.24
N ALA A 360 -17.56 14.61 -10.28
CA ALA A 360 -18.52 15.25 -11.18
C ALA A 360 -19.40 14.24 -11.91
N ALA A 361 -18.85 13.09 -12.34
CA ALA A 361 -19.63 12.02 -12.96
C ALA A 361 -20.64 11.41 -11.99
N LEU A 362 -20.25 11.14 -10.74
CA LEU A 362 -21.14 10.57 -9.74
C LEU A 362 -22.23 11.56 -9.29
N GLU A 363 -21.90 12.83 -9.14
CA GLU A 363 -22.84 13.90 -8.74
C GLU A 363 -23.78 14.29 -9.90
N GLY A 364 -23.31 14.27 -11.15
CA GLY A 364 -24.15 14.58 -12.32
C GLY A 364 -25.18 13.51 -12.69
N HIS A 365 -25.17 12.37 -11.99
CA HIS A 365 -26.17 11.30 -12.11
C HIS A 365 -27.12 11.22 -10.90
N ALA A 366 -26.98 12.11 -9.91
CA ALA A 366 -27.91 12.32 -8.80
C ALA A 366 -28.92 13.42 -9.14
#